data_AF-A0A846Z4K2-F1
#
_entry.id   AF-A0A846Z4K2-F1
#
_cell.length_a   1.000
_cell.length_b   1.000
_cell.length_c   1.000
_cell.angle_alpha   90.00
_cell.angle_beta   90.00
_cell.angle_gamma   90.00
#
_symmetry.space_group_name_H-M   'P 1'
#
loop_
_entity.id
_entity.type
_entity.pdbx_description
1 polymer ?
#
loop_
_entity_poly.entity_id
_entity_poly.type
_entity_poly.pdbx_seq_one_letter_code
_entity_poly.pdbx_strand_id
1 'polypeptide(L)'
;MPSVLIVRLHGSGQVDHVQQGKAVRLGSEPQPFRLVLPLPLETEWPVQLRITCTGTWSTWLQAGDSVPPLEQAIASRGSFICRYIGGAARIQMKHREGGAYTVTELTPEFQRGPRVLSGKGISSAEGELAGSAFLLVEAQGEWHIRVG
;
A
#
# COMPACT_ATOMS: atom_id res chain seq x y z
N MET A 1 7.45 -17.21 2.46
CA MET A 1 6.17 -17.10 1.73
C MET A 1 6.08 -15.71 1.12
N PRO A 2 5.43 -15.54 -0.04
CA PRO A 2 5.09 -14.21 -0.52
C PRO A 2 4.10 -13.55 0.44
N SER A 3 4.34 -12.28 0.75
CA SER A 3 3.54 -11.49 1.70
C SER A 3 3.03 -10.18 1.08
N VAL A 4 3.48 -9.87 -0.13
CA VAL A 4 3.11 -8.67 -0.86
C VAL A 4 2.82 -9.03 -2.30
N LEU A 5 1.68 -8.57 -2.81
CA LEU A 5 1.33 -8.58 -4.23
C LEU A 5 1.58 -7.18 -4.79
N ILE A 6 2.31 -7.11 -5.90
CA ILE A 6 2.50 -5.86 -6.64
C ILE A 6 1.92 -6.02 -8.04
N VAL A 7 1.04 -5.10 -8.41
CA VAL A 7 0.48 -5.00 -9.77
C VAL A 7 0.81 -3.62 -10.32
N ARG A 8 1.39 -3.56 -11.51
CA ARG A 8 1.72 -2.31 -12.19
C ARG A 8 1.08 -2.27 -13.56
N LEU A 9 0.32 -1.22 -13.82
CA LEU A 9 -0.28 -0.92 -15.12
C LEU A 9 0.46 0.25 -15.76
N HIS A 10 0.85 0.09 -17.03
CA HIS A 10 1.55 1.11 -17.82
C HIS A 10 0.59 1.96 -18.69
N GLY A 11 -0.70 1.88 -18.42
CA GLY A 11 -1.77 2.67 -19.06
C GLY A 11 -2.94 2.81 -18.09
N SER A 12 -4.07 3.32 -18.57
CA SER A 12 -5.31 3.31 -17.80
C SER A 12 -5.80 1.88 -17.61
N GLY A 13 -6.51 1.63 -16.51
CA GLY A 13 -7.10 0.32 -16.31
C GLY A 13 -7.64 0.08 -14.91
N GLN A 14 -8.01 -1.17 -14.69
CA GLN A 14 -8.69 -1.67 -13.52
C GLN A 14 -8.07 -3.02 -13.12
N VAL A 15 -7.96 -3.23 -11.81
CA VAL A 15 -7.53 -4.48 -11.20
C VAL A 15 -8.61 -4.92 -10.21
N ASP A 16 -9.09 -6.15 -10.36
CA ASP A 16 -10.00 -6.79 -9.42
C ASP A 16 -9.38 -8.08 -8.86
N HIS A 17 -9.63 -8.36 -7.58
CA HIS A 17 -9.40 -9.67 -6.98
C HIS A 17 -10.64 -10.55 -7.20
N VAL A 18 -10.44 -11.74 -7.76
CA VAL A 18 -11.52 -12.69 -8.02
C VAL A 18 -11.51 -13.77 -6.94
N GLN A 19 -12.51 -13.79 -6.09
CA GLN A 19 -12.67 -14.79 -5.03
C GLN A 19 -14.04 -15.45 -5.13
N GLN A 20 -14.07 -16.78 -5.23
CA GLN A 20 -15.30 -17.57 -5.29
C GLN A 20 -16.31 -17.06 -6.34
N GLY A 21 -15.80 -16.64 -7.51
CA GLY A 21 -16.60 -16.10 -8.62
C GLY A 21 -17.05 -14.63 -8.47
N LYS A 22 -16.75 -13.98 -7.34
CA LYS A 22 -17.00 -12.55 -7.12
C LYS A 22 -15.73 -11.74 -7.39
N ALA A 23 -15.87 -10.63 -8.11
CA ALA A 23 -14.79 -9.69 -8.36
C ALA A 23 -14.88 -8.49 -7.41
N VAL A 24 -13.82 -8.25 -6.63
CA VAL A 24 -13.69 -7.10 -5.73
C VAL A 24 -12.66 -6.14 -6.32
N ARG A 25 -13.06 -4.88 -6.50
CA ARG A 25 -12.19 -3.81 -7.03
C ARG A 25 -11.01 -3.57 -6.10
N LEU A 26 -9.79 -3.73 -6.61
CA LEU A 26 -8.56 -3.38 -5.90
C LEU A 26 -8.06 -1.99 -6.28
N GLY A 27 -8.24 -1.59 -7.55
CA GLY A 27 -7.90 -0.25 -8.03
C GLY A 27 -8.38 0.01 -9.44
N SER A 28 -8.57 1.29 -9.77
CA SER A 28 -9.00 1.74 -11.09
C SER A 28 -8.55 3.18 -11.30
N GLU A 29 -7.67 3.42 -12.27
CA GLU A 29 -7.09 4.74 -12.51
C GLU A 29 -7.11 5.07 -14.01
N PRO A 30 -7.35 6.35 -14.38
CA PRO A 30 -7.33 6.80 -15.77
C PRO A 30 -5.91 6.95 -16.35
N GLN A 31 -4.88 6.64 -15.56
CA GLN A 31 -3.47 6.84 -15.88
C GLN A 31 -2.63 5.67 -15.32
N PRO A 32 -1.35 5.51 -15.70
CA PRO A 32 -0.49 4.47 -15.16
C PRO A 32 -0.43 4.50 -13.63
N PHE A 33 -0.55 3.32 -13.00
CA PHE A 33 -0.56 3.20 -11.56
C PHE A 33 0.03 1.87 -11.09
N ARG A 34 0.32 1.81 -9.79
CA ARG A 34 0.78 0.61 -9.10
C ARG A 34 -0.08 0.37 -7.88
N LEU A 35 -0.48 -0.89 -7.70
CA LEU A 35 -1.06 -1.40 -6.47
C LEU A 35 0.00 -2.21 -5.71
N VAL A 36 0.06 -2.00 -4.40
CA VAL A 36 0.88 -2.77 -3.47
C VAL A 36 -0.05 -3.23 -2.37
N LEU A 37 -0.29 -4.54 -2.31
CA LEU A 37 -1.28 -5.14 -1.43
C LEU A 37 -0.60 -6.12 -0.48
N PRO A 38 -0.92 -6.08 0.82
CA PRO A 38 -0.48 -7.14 1.72
C PRO A 38 -1.22 -8.44 1.39
N LEU A 39 -0.53 -9.56 1.52
CA LEU A 39 -1.09 -10.90 1.44
C LEU A 39 -0.97 -11.55 2.82
N PRO A 40 -2.04 -11.55 3.62
CA PRO A 40 -2.06 -12.22 4.91
C PRO A 40 -1.76 -13.72 4.81
N LEU A 41 -1.34 -14.35 5.91
CA LEU A 41 -1.15 -15.82 5.94
C LEU A 41 -2.40 -16.60 5.54
N GLU A 42 -3.59 -16.06 5.82
CA GLU A 42 -4.89 -16.65 5.48
C GLU A 42 -5.28 -16.45 4.00
N THR A 43 -4.41 -15.85 3.19
CA THR A 43 -4.68 -15.65 1.75
C THR A 43 -4.97 -17.00 1.09
N GLU A 44 -6.14 -17.12 0.46
CA GLU A 44 -6.49 -18.28 -0.36
C GLU A 44 -5.62 -18.30 -1.62
N TRP A 45 -5.06 -19.47 -1.91
CA TRP A 45 -4.24 -19.69 -3.10
C TRP A 45 -4.96 -20.59 -4.12
N PRO A 46 -4.82 -20.33 -5.43
CA PRO A 46 -4.05 -19.24 -6.04
C PRO A 46 -4.77 -17.88 -5.92
N VAL A 47 -3.99 -16.80 -5.78
CA VAL A 47 -4.52 -15.42 -5.91
C VAL A 47 -4.93 -15.18 -7.36
N GLN A 48 -6.23 -14.94 -7.60
CA GLN A 48 -6.75 -14.72 -8.95
C GLN A 48 -7.04 -13.24 -9.18
N LEU A 49 -6.43 -12.67 -10.22
CA LEU A 49 -6.64 -11.28 -10.60
C LEU A 49 -7.35 -11.18 -11.94
N ARG A 50 -8.25 -10.23 -12.07
CA ARG A 50 -8.77 -9.76 -13.34
C ARG A 50 -8.18 -8.38 -13.61
N ILE A 51 -7.48 -8.24 -14.74
CA ILE A 51 -6.83 -6.99 -15.14
C ILE A 51 -7.39 -6.57 -16.50
N THR A 52 -7.92 -5.36 -16.57
CA THR A 52 -8.38 -4.72 -17.81
C THR A 52 -7.61 -3.42 -17.98
N CYS A 53 -6.83 -3.26 -19.05
CA CYS A 53 -6.02 -2.07 -19.26
C CYS A 53 -5.79 -1.74 -20.74
N THR A 54 -5.43 -0.48 -21.00
CA THR A 54 -5.10 0.03 -22.35
C THR A 54 -3.61 -0.09 -22.70
N GLY A 55 -2.76 -0.52 -21.75
CA GLY A 55 -1.33 -0.70 -21.92
C GLY A 55 -0.84 -2.07 -21.44
N THR A 56 0.48 -2.22 -21.29
CA THR A 56 1.06 -3.42 -20.67
C THR A 56 0.85 -3.42 -19.16
N TRP A 57 0.93 -4.60 -18.57
CA TRP A 57 0.89 -4.78 -17.13
C TRP A 57 1.98 -5.75 -16.69
N SER A 58 2.38 -5.62 -15.44
CA SER A 58 3.26 -6.58 -14.75
C SER A 58 2.68 -6.89 -13.37
N THR A 59 2.85 -8.13 -12.94
CA THR A 59 2.47 -8.57 -11.61
C THR A 59 3.56 -9.46 -11.04
N TRP A 60 3.84 -9.34 -9.76
CA TRP A 60 4.77 -10.24 -9.08
C TRP A 60 4.44 -10.32 -7.60
N LEU A 61 4.93 -11.39 -7.00
CA LEU A 61 4.86 -11.64 -5.58
C LEU A 61 6.20 -11.32 -4.96
N GLN A 62 6.16 -10.73 -3.77
CA GLN A 62 7.34 -10.29 -3.04
C GLN A 62 7.29 -10.81 -1.60
N ALA A 63 8.45 -11.23 -1.07
CA ALA A 63 8.60 -11.65 0.31
C ALA A 63 8.59 -10.42 1.24
N GLY A 64 7.98 -10.53 2.42
CA GLY A 64 7.83 -9.39 3.34
C GLY A 64 9.15 -8.77 3.83
N ASP A 65 10.23 -9.55 3.89
CA ASP A 65 11.57 -9.11 4.28
C ASP A 65 12.26 -8.21 3.24
N SER A 66 11.78 -8.21 2.00
CA SER A 66 12.28 -7.35 0.92
C SER A 66 11.53 -6.01 0.80
N VAL A 67 10.58 -5.74 1.70
CA VAL A 67 9.86 -4.46 1.77
C VAL A 67 10.86 -3.32 2.07
N PRO A 68 10.78 -2.17 1.37
CA PRO A 68 11.70 -1.07 1.56
C PRO A 68 11.69 -0.50 3.00
N PRO A 69 12.86 -0.21 3.59
CA PRO A 69 12.93 0.42 4.90
C PRO A 69 12.48 1.90 4.85
N LEU A 70 11.84 2.35 5.93
CA LEU A 70 11.59 3.75 6.25
C LEU A 70 12.58 4.16 7.34
N GLU A 71 13.67 4.81 6.94
CA GLU A 71 14.72 5.25 7.88
C GLU A 71 14.43 6.64 8.45
N GLN A 72 14.21 7.62 7.58
CA GLN A 72 13.86 9.00 7.96
C GLN A 72 12.69 9.54 7.15
N ALA A 73 12.68 9.25 5.84
CA ALA A 73 11.67 9.72 4.93
C ALA A 73 11.48 8.76 3.76
N ILE A 74 10.28 8.71 3.22
CA ILE A 74 9.97 7.99 1.98
C ILE A 74 8.86 8.70 1.23
N ALA A 75 8.96 8.74 -0.09
CA ALA A 75 7.96 9.32 -0.97
C ALA A 75 7.55 8.30 -2.03
N SER A 76 6.28 8.30 -2.40
CA SER A 76 5.76 7.47 -3.48
C SER A 76 4.44 8.04 -3.98
N ARG A 77 3.85 7.36 -4.96
CA ARG A 77 2.49 7.55 -5.45
C ARG A 77 1.66 6.30 -5.17
N GLY A 78 0.39 6.48 -4.82
CA GLY A 78 -0.56 5.37 -4.67
C GLY A 78 -0.30 4.52 -3.42
N SER A 79 -0.82 3.29 -3.43
CA SER A 79 -0.58 2.33 -2.35
C SER A 79 0.89 1.89 -2.26
N PHE A 80 1.38 1.65 -1.05
CA PHE A 80 2.75 1.22 -0.80
C PHE A 80 2.87 0.49 0.53
N ILE A 81 3.87 -0.37 0.67
CA ILE A 81 4.25 -0.97 1.96
C ILE A 81 5.71 -0.63 2.23
N CYS A 82 6.02 -0.16 3.42
CA CYS A 82 7.38 0.04 3.92
C CYS A 82 7.55 -0.57 5.31
N ARG A 83 8.80 -0.69 5.77
CA ARG A 83 9.14 -1.20 7.10
C ARG A 83 9.87 -0.13 7.89
N TYR A 84 9.29 0.34 8.99
CA TYR A 84 9.98 1.18 9.95
C TYR A 84 10.79 0.32 10.93
N ILE A 85 12.09 0.59 11.04
CA ILE A 85 13.02 -0.15 11.91
C ILE A 85 13.56 0.86 12.94
N GLY A 86 12.78 1.11 13.99
CA GLY A 86 13.14 2.04 15.05
C GLY A 86 12.31 1.85 16.32
N GLY A 87 12.52 2.73 17.29
CA GLY A 87 11.73 2.80 18.53
C GLY A 87 10.46 3.62 18.35
N ALA A 88 9.82 3.97 19.48
CA ALA A 88 8.68 4.87 19.45
C ALA A 88 9.04 6.19 18.76
N ALA A 89 8.20 6.66 17.84
CA ALA A 89 8.47 7.83 17.01
C ALA A 89 7.19 8.51 16.55
N ARG A 90 7.30 9.79 16.17
CA ARG A 90 6.24 10.50 15.47
C ARG A 90 6.36 10.27 13.98
N ILE A 91 5.23 10.04 13.33
CA ILE A 91 5.14 9.92 11.89
C ILE A 91 4.28 11.05 11.33
N GLN A 92 4.77 11.70 10.28
CA GLN A 92 4.05 12.74 9.57
C GLN A 92 3.91 12.33 8.11
N MET A 93 2.71 12.46 7.56
CA MET A 93 2.43 12.29 6.14
C MET A 93 1.97 13.60 5.53
N LYS A 94 2.52 13.95 4.37
CA LYS A 94 2.05 15.03 3.50
C LYS A 94 1.46 14.42 2.22
N HIS A 95 0.20 14.70 1.95
CA HIS A 95 -0.51 14.28 0.76
C HIS A 95 -0.65 15.45 -0.21
N ARG A 96 -0.35 15.23 -1.49
CA ARG A 96 -0.20 16.31 -2.49
C ARG A 96 -1.32 16.34 -3.54
N GLU A 97 -2.24 15.39 -3.51
CA GLU A 97 -3.31 15.26 -4.48
C GLU A 97 -4.69 15.17 -3.81
N GLY A 98 -5.74 15.13 -4.63
CA GLY A 98 -7.10 14.85 -4.17
C GLY A 98 -7.27 13.41 -3.66
N GLY A 99 -8.36 13.13 -2.96
CA GLY A 99 -8.68 11.78 -2.49
C GLY A 99 -8.31 11.52 -1.03
N ALA A 100 -8.73 10.36 -0.51
CA ALA A 100 -8.44 9.95 0.87
C ALA A 100 -7.09 9.24 0.96
N TYR A 101 -6.49 9.30 2.15
CA TYR A 101 -5.32 8.50 2.47
C TYR A 101 -5.37 7.96 3.89
N THR A 102 -4.70 6.83 4.10
CA THR A 102 -4.51 6.14 5.38
C THR A 102 -3.11 5.59 5.47
N VAL A 103 -2.56 5.55 6.68
CA VAL A 103 -1.40 4.75 7.04
C VAL A 103 -1.83 3.82 8.16
N THR A 104 -1.62 2.53 7.98
CA THR A 104 -2.06 1.47 8.89
C THR A 104 -0.87 0.56 9.19
N GLU A 105 -0.70 0.18 10.45
CA GLU A 105 0.27 -0.85 10.80
C GLU A 105 -0.20 -2.21 10.26
N LEU A 106 0.74 -3.04 9.84
CA LEU A 106 0.49 -4.43 9.54
C LEU A 106 1.04 -5.31 10.65
N THR A 107 0.31 -6.38 10.98
CA THR A 107 0.83 -7.44 11.84
C THR A 107 2.03 -8.14 11.16
N PRO A 108 2.85 -8.92 11.90
CA PRO A 108 3.91 -9.73 11.28
C PRO A 108 3.40 -10.66 10.17
N GLU A 109 2.14 -11.08 10.25
CA GLU A 109 1.42 -11.90 9.29
C GLU A 109 0.79 -11.09 8.15
N PHE A 110 1.12 -9.80 8.02
CA PHE A 110 0.62 -8.86 7.00
C PHE A 110 -0.90 -8.62 7.07
N GLN A 111 -1.55 -8.83 8.22
CA GLN A 111 -2.93 -8.41 8.45
C GLN A 111 -3.00 -6.92 8.77
N ARG A 112 -4.14 -6.27 8.46
CA ARG A 112 -4.35 -4.85 8.84
C ARG A 112 -4.51 -4.74 10.34
N GLY A 113 -3.63 -4.00 10.98
CA GLY A 113 -3.67 -3.66 12.40
C GLY A 113 -4.25 -2.25 12.65
N PRO A 114 -3.77 -1.54 13.68
CA PRO A 114 -4.28 -0.20 14.01
C PRO A 114 -3.95 0.82 12.92
N ARG A 115 -4.86 1.77 12.74
CA ARG A 115 -4.64 2.95 11.90
C ARG A 115 -3.74 3.93 12.64
N VAL A 116 -2.65 4.32 12.00
CA VAL A 116 -1.69 5.28 12.54
C VAL A 116 -2.12 6.71 12.26
N LEU A 117 -2.51 6.99 11.02
CA LEU A 117 -3.04 8.29 10.61
C LEU A 117 -3.97 8.15 9.39
N SER A 118 -4.77 9.18 9.16
CA SER A 118 -5.59 9.31 7.95
C SER A 118 -5.93 10.75 7.66
N GLY A 119 -6.22 11.03 6.40
CA GLY A 119 -6.70 12.34 5.97
C GLY A 119 -7.30 12.30 4.58
N LYS A 120 -7.53 13.48 4.02
CA LYS A 120 -8.11 13.64 2.68
C LYS A 120 -7.62 14.92 2.00
N GLY A 121 -7.65 14.92 0.67
CA GLY A 121 -7.22 16.04 -0.16
C GLY A 121 -5.76 16.41 0.06
N ILE A 122 -5.40 17.61 -0.37
CA ILE A 122 -4.07 18.18 -0.16
C ILE A 122 -3.98 18.60 1.32
N SER A 123 -3.36 17.75 2.15
CA SER A 123 -3.30 17.93 3.59
C SER A 123 -2.07 17.27 4.21
N SER A 124 -1.86 17.52 5.50
CA SER A 124 -0.87 16.80 6.32
C SER A 124 -1.57 16.15 7.51
N ALA A 125 -1.09 14.97 7.89
CA ALA A 125 -1.55 14.25 9.07
C ALA A 125 -0.35 13.75 9.87
N GLU A 126 -0.56 13.57 11.17
CA GLU A 126 0.44 13.07 12.10
C GLU A 126 -0.13 11.90 12.89
N GLY A 127 0.75 11.01 13.32
CA GLY A 127 0.44 9.86 14.15
C GLY A 127 1.66 9.43 14.95
N GLU A 128 1.52 8.37 15.72
CA GLU A 128 2.57 7.83 16.57
C GLU A 128 2.78 6.35 16.24
N LEU A 129 4.06 5.94 16.23
CA LEU A 129 4.46 4.54 16.13
C LEU A 129 4.97 4.11 17.50
N ALA A 130 4.54 2.94 17.97
CA ALA A 130 5.01 2.39 19.24
C ALA A 130 6.42 1.78 19.15
N GLY A 131 6.87 1.46 17.93
CA GLY A 131 8.15 0.80 17.66
C GLY A 131 8.24 0.35 16.21
N SER A 132 9.08 -0.64 15.94
CA SER A 132 9.24 -1.20 14.60
C SER A 132 7.94 -1.79 14.07
N ALA A 133 7.56 -1.44 12.84
CA ALA A 133 6.31 -1.87 12.24
C ALA A 133 6.42 -1.98 10.71
N PHE A 134 5.60 -2.83 10.11
CA PHE A 134 5.26 -2.73 8.71
C PHE A 134 4.13 -1.72 8.55
N LEU A 135 4.22 -0.83 7.56
CA LEU A 135 3.24 0.21 7.31
C LEU A 135 2.64 0.05 5.92
N LEU A 136 1.33 -0.09 5.86
CA LEU A 136 0.55 0.02 4.63
C LEU A 136 0.08 1.46 4.45
N VAL A 137 0.50 2.07 3.36
CA VAL A 137 -0.01 3.35 2.89
C VAL A 137 -1.06 3.08 1.82
N GLU A 138 -2.27 3.58 2.00
CA GLU A 138 -3.30 3.62 0.96
C GLU A 138 -3.57 5.10 0.66
N ALA A 139 -3.31 5.53 -0.57
CA ALA A 139 -3.46 6.92 -0.97
C ALA A 139 -3.78 7.02 -2.47
N GLN A 140 -4.44 8.12 -2.85
CA GLN A 140 -4.65 8.47 -4.25
C GLN A 140 -3.68 9.58 -4.64
N GLY A 141 -2.69 9.26 -5.47
CA GLY A 141 -1.69 10.24 -5.89
C GLY A 141 -0.45 10.29 -5.00
N GLU A 142 0.29 11.39 -5.09
CA GLU A 142 1.60 11.57 -4.46
C GLU A 142 1.53 11.88 -2.96
N TRP A 143 2.48 11.29 -2.24
CA TRP A 143 2.65 11.53 -0.82
C TRP A 143 4.10 11.40 -0.37
N HIS A 144 4.35 11.93 0.82
CA HIS A 144 5.65 11.87 1.49
C HIS A 144 5.45 11.63 2.98
N ILE A 145 6.14 10.63 3.52
CA ILE A 145 6.15 10.30 4.94
C ILE A 145 7.52 10.64 5.52
N ARG A 146 7.52 11.15 6.75
CA ARG A 146 8.71 11.34 7.59
C ARG A 146 8.49 10.74 8.97
N VAL A 147 9.56 10.26 9.57
CA VAL A 147 9.62 9.81 10.96
C VAL A 147 10.65 10.61 11.73
N GLY A 148 10.36 10.95 12.99
CA GLY A 148 11.24 11.73 13.85
C GLY A 148 10.88 11.66 15.32
#